data_AF-K2DZ22-F1
#
_entry.id   AF-K2DZ22-F1
#
_cell.length_a   1.000
_cell.length_b   1.000
_cell.length_c   1.000
_cell.angle_alpha   90.00
_cell.angle_beta   90.00
_cell.angle_gamma   90.00
#
_symmetry.space_group_name_H-M   'P 1'
#
loop_
_entity.id
_entity.type
_entity.pdbx_description
1 polymer ?
#
loop_
_entity_poly.entity_id
_entity_poly.type
_entity_poly.pdbx_seq_one_letter_code
_entity_poly.pdbx_strand_id
1 'polypeptide(L)'
;MNYFIPGLFLDGYCVEYFDAALQRWQSVDTRTMPLHIDHYKLPIDFDLTDVPDTKFISAAQAWRMCRFENADPVRFGSRQHRGLFTVRNRLLHDLALLNKHETLIWDVWGPMLSSSITDFDLLDELSDLLLHDVDDIEKIIHFYKTHPPLQMSNTILVDNPLLTAEWVTVC
;
A
#
# COMPACT_ATOMS: atom_id res chain seq x y z
N MET A 1 -3.64 0.97 7.90
CA MET A 1 -4.82 1.10 8.80
C MET A 1 -4.38 1.30 10.24
N ASN A 2 -4.99 2.22 11.00
CA ASN A 2 -4.59 2.53 12.38
C ASN A 2 -5.62 2.22 13.50
N TYR A 3 -6.73 1.57 13.17
CA TYR A 3 -7.83 1.30 14.12
C TYR A 3 -7.84 -0.12 14.69
N PHE A 4 -6.90 -0.99 14.29
CA PHE A 4 -6.75 -2.32 14.87
C PHE A 4 -5.91 -2.33 16.13
N ILE A 5 -4.77 -1.63 16.10
CA ILE A 5 -3.83 -1.53 17.22
C ILE A 5 -3.43 -0.06 17.35
N PRO A 6 -3.80 0.62 18.45
CA PRO A 6 -3.45 2.02 18.64
C PRO A 6 -1.95 2.28 18.46
N GLY A 7 -1.63 3.30 17.68
CA GLY A 7 -0.26 3.69 17.39
C GLY A 7 0.43 2.91 16.28
N LEU A 8 -0.15 1.82 15.76
CA LEU A 8 0.41 1.08 14.63
C LEU A 8 -0.38 1.31 13.35
N PHE A 9 0.32 1.33 12.22
CA PHE A 9 -0.24 1.35 10.88
C PHE A 9 -0.07 -0.04 10.27
N LEU A 10 -1.04 -0.91 10.50
CA LEU A 10 -1.02 -2.27 9.93
C LEU A 10 -1.20 -2.20 8.41
N ASP A 11 -0.43 -3.02 7.70
CA ASP A 11 -0.55 -3.16 6.26
C ASP A 11 -1.83 -3.92 5.89
N GLY A 12 -2.34 -3.60 4.70
CA GLY A 12 -3.57 -4.15 4.15
C GLY A 12 -4.02 -3.31 2.97
N TYR A 13 -5.09 -3.76 2.34
CA TYR A 13 -5.69 -3.11 1.18
C TYR A 13 -7.06 -2.56 1.54
N CYS A 14 -7.38 -1.43 0.94
CA CYS A 14 -8.72 -0.87 0.88
C CYS A 14 -9.14 -0.86 -0.59
N VAL A 15 -10.43 -0.98 -0.85
CA VAL A 15 -10.98 -0.83 -2.20
C VAL A 15 -11.65 0.53 -2.28
N GLU A 16 -11.41 1.25 -3.36
CA GLU A 16 -12.08 2.52 -3.61
C GLU A 16 -13.07 2.39 -4.75
N TYR A 17 -14.22 3.03 -4.61
CA TYR A 17 -15.20 3.15 -5.69
C TYR A 17 -15.76 4.56 -5.75
N PHE A 18 -16.12 5.02 -6.95
CA PHE A 18 -16.71 6.33 -7.14
C PHE A 18 -18.21 6.26 -6.89
N ASP A 19 -18.68 6.91 -5.83
CA ASP A 19 -20.11 7.08 -5.57
C ASP A 19 -20.64 8.22 -6.43
N ALA A 20 -21.42 7.87 -7.47
CA ALA A 20 -22.01 8.84 -8.38
C ALA A 20 -23.11 9.71 -7.74
N ALA A 21 -23.76 9.26 -6.66
CA ALA A 21 -24.73 10.08 -5.95
C ALA A 21 -24.03 11.15 -5.07
N LEU A 22 -22.90 10.78 -4.47
CA LEU A 22 -22.09 11.68 -3.63
C LEU A 22 -21.03 12.46 -4.41
N GLN A 23 -20.79 12.11 -5.67
CA GLN A 23 -19.78 12.71 -6.55
C GLN A 23 -18.37 12.69 -5.92
N ARG A 24 -18.02 11.58 -5.25
CA ARG A 24 -16.70 11.39 -4.63
C ARG A 24 -16.33 9.91 -4.55
N TRP A 25 -15.03 9.65 -4.39
CA TRP A 25 -14.53 8.34 -4.03
C TRP A 25 -14.91 7.99 -2.57
N GLN A 26 -15.18 6.71 -2.35
CA GLN A 26 -15.36 6.10 -1.04
C GLN A 26 -14.42 4.92 -0.90
N SER A 27 -13.80 4.81 0.27
CA SER A 27 -12.88 3.74 0.63
C SER A 27 -13.60 2.68 1.46
N VAL A 28 -13.45 1.41 1.09
CA VAL A 28 -14.12 0.25 1.70
C VAL A 28 -13.09 -0.70 2.32
N ASP A 29 -13.20 -0.94 3.63
CA ASP A 29 -12.49 -2.03 4.29
C ASP A 29 -13.28 -3.33 4.10
N THR A 30 -12.79 -4.17 3.18
CA THR A 30 -13.40 -5.48 2.85
C THR A 30 -12.99 -6.59 3.80
N ARG A 31 -12.01 -6.37 4.69
CA ARG A 31 -11.44 -7.37 5.60
C ARG A 31 -12.14 -7.37 6.95
N THR A 32 -12.54 -6.22 7.46
CA THR A 32 -13.12 -6.10 8.80
C THR A 32 -14.59 -6.49 8.79
N MET A 33 -14.96 -7.45 9.64
CA MET A 33 -16.32 -7.98 9.74
C MET A 33 -16.86 -7.80 11.16
N PRO A 34 -18.19 -7.77 11.38
CA PRO A 34 -18.78 -7.60 12.71
C PRO A 34 -18.23 -8.58 13.77
N LEU A 35 -17.94 -9.83 13.36
CA LEU A 35 -17.31 -10.83 14.24
C LEU A 35 -15.91 -10.42 14.71
N HIS A 36 -15.10 -9.78 13.85
CA HIS A 36 -13.79 -9.27 14.24
C HIS A 36 -13.92 -8.12 15.24
N ILE A 37 -14.88 -7.21 15.01
CA ILE A 37 -15.14 -6.07 15.90
C ILE A 37 -15.56 -6.57 17.28
N ASP A 38 -16.51 -7.50 17.34
CA ASP A 38 -16.98 -8.05 18.62
C ASP A 38 -15.91 -8.86 19.34
N HIS A 39 -15.19 -9.73 18.61
CA HIS A 39 -14.17 -10.60 19.22
C HIS A 39 -12.97 -9.82 19.76
N TYR A 40 -12.44 -8.87 18.98
CA TYR A 40 -11.27 -8.07 19.36
C TYR A 40 -11.61 -6.76 20.07
N LYS A 41 -12.90 -6.46 20.26
CA LYS A 41 -13.41 -5.19 20.82
C LYS A 41 -12.78 -3.97 20.11
N LEU A 42 -12.77 -4.00 18.79
CA LEU A 42 -12.17 -2.95 17.98
C LEU A 42 -12.95 -1.63 18.15
N PRO A 43 -12.27 -0.48 18.34
CA PRO A 43 -12.91 0.81 18.51
C PRO A 43 -13.35 1.40 17.16
N ILE A 44 -14.26 0.72 16.48
CA ILE A 44 -14.81 1.14 15.18
C ILE A 44 -16.15 1.80 15.40
N ASP A 45 -16.14 3.13 15.28
CA ASP A 45 -17.28 4.03 15.40
C ASP A 45 -17.62 4.71 14.06
N PHE A 46 -17.11 4.16 12.96
CA PHE A 46 -17.24 4.66 11.60
C PHE A 46 -17.73 3.57 10.64
N ASP A 47 -18.19 3.99 9.46
CA ASP A 47 -18.66 3.09 8.42
C ASP A 47 -17.48 2.43 7.68
N LEU A 48 -17.46 1.10 7.62
CA LEU A 48 -16.43 0.34 6.91
C LEU A 48 -16.62 0.37 5.39
N THR A 49 -17.75 0.90 4.91
CA THR A 49 -18.02 1.15 3.49
C THR A 49 -17.74 2.59 3.05
N ASP A 50 -17.34 3.45 3.99
CA ASP A 50 -16.91 4.84 3.77
C ASP A 50 -15.85 5.20 4.84
N VAL A 51 -14.72 4.49 4.78
CA VAL A 51 -13.64 4.57 5.76
C VAL A 51 -13.01 5.97 5.73
N PRO A 52 -12.88 6.66 6.87
CA PRO A 52 -12.23 7.97 6.88
C PRO A 52 -10.75 7.91 6.51
N ASP A 53 -10.24 8.92 5.79
CA ASP A 53 -8.82 9.05 5.40
C ASP A 53 -7.86 9.09 6.60
N THR A 54 -8.37 9.37 7.80
CA THR A 54 -7.59 9.33 9.04
C THR A 54 -7.39 7.91 9.59
N LYS A 55 -8.15 6.93 9.09
CA LYS A 55 -8.19 5.53 9.56
C LYS A 55 -7.42 4.61 8.63
N PHE A 56 -7.51 4.84 7.32
CA PHE A 56 -6.71 4.19 6.29
C PHE A 56 -5.87 5.25 5.59
N ILE A 57 -4.55 5.04 5.54
CA ILE A 57 -3.62 5.92 4.82
C ILE A 57 -2.97 5.13 3.69
N SER A 58 -2.71 5.80 2.56
CA SER A 58 -2.01 5.21 1.42
C SER A 58 -0.54 4.95 1.72
N ALA A 59 0.12 4.14 0.89
CA ALA A 59 1.55 3.92 1.05
C ALA A 59 2.37 5.20 0.80
N ALA A 60 1.91 6.07 -0.10
CA ALA A 60 2.52 7.37 -0.36
C ALA A 60 2.42 8.30 0.86
N GLN A 61 1.27 8.34 1.54
CA GLN A 61 1.14 9.07 2.81
C GLN A 61 2.09 8.51 3.88
N ALA A 62 2.12 7.18 4.05
CA ALA A 62 3.02 6.53 5.01
C ALA A 62 4.51 6.80 4.69
N TRP A 63 4.88 6.82 3.41
CA TRP A 63 6.23 7.13 2.95
C TRP A 63 6.61 8.55 3.34
N ARG A 64 5.77 9.53 3.00
CA ARG A 64 5.97 10.94 3.35
C ARG A 64 6.08 11.15 4.86
N MET A 65 5.21 10.52 5.64
CA MET A 65 5.24 10.57 7.11
C MET A 65 6.59 10.09 7.67
N CYS A 66 7.11 8.97 7.15
CA CYS A 66 8.39 8.42 7.58
C CYS A 66 9.59 9.28 7.15
N ARG A 67 9.56 9.77 5.90
CA ARG A 67 10.69 10.46 5.27
C ARG A 67 10.82 11.92 5.70
N PHE A 68 9.70 12.61 5.90
CA PHE A 68 9.68 14.06 6.04
C PHE A 68 9.00 14.55 7.32
N GLU A 69 8.25 13.69 8.02
CA GLU A 69 7.47 14.09 9.21
C GLU A 69 7.91 13.37 10.50
N ASN A 70 9.05 12.69 10.48
CA ASN A 70 9.66 11.99 11.62
C ASN A 70 8.77 10.88 12.23
N ALA A 71 7.85 10.31 11.45
CA ALA A 71 7.14 9.12 11.91
C ALA A 71 8.11 7.93 12.00
N ASP A 72 8.10 7.22 13.11
CA ASP A 72 8.92 6.01 13.29
C ASP A 72 8.47 4.91 12.30
N PRO A 73 9.33 4.48 11.35
CA PRO A 73 8.98 3.46 10.38
C PRO A 73 8.58 2.11 10.99
N VAL A 74 9.05 1.81 12.21
CA VAL A 74 8.71 0.56 12.92
C VAL A 74 7.22 0.46 13.24
N ARG A 75 6.50 1.58 13.19
CA ARG A 75 5.05 1.62 13.38
C ARG A 75 4.26 1.10 12.18
N PHE A 76 4.89 0.97 11.00
CA PHE A 76 4.23 0.61 9.75
C PHE A 76 4.51 -0.84 9.38
N GLY A 77 3.45 -1.60 9.06
CA GLY A 77 3.50 -3.01 8.69
C GLY A 77 2.98 -3.96 9.78
N SER A 78 3.26 -5.26 9.60
CA SER A 78 2.72 -6.33 10.45
C SER A 78 3.79 -7.35 10.85
N ARG A 79 3.79 -7.73 12.12
CA ARG A 79 4.72 -8.70 12.72
C ARG A 79 6.18 -8.36 12.38
N GLN A 80 6.94 -9.30 11.81
CA GLN A 80 8.32 -9.09 11.39
C GLN A 80 8.49 -8.23 10.12
N HIS A 81 7.40 -7.98 9.37
CA HIS A 81 7.41 -7.15 8.17
C HIS A 81 7.00 -5.73 8.56
N ARG A 82 7.91 -5.02 9.23
CA ARG A 82 7.72 -3.64 9.67
C ARG A 82 8.92 -2.79 9.30
N GLY A 83 8.68 -1.51 9.05
CA GLY A 83 9.72 -0.56 8.70
C GLY A 83 9.53 0.03 7.32
N LEU A 84 10.48 0.91 6.97
CA LEU A 84 10.40 1.70 5.75
C LEU A 84 10.39 0.84 4.48
N PHE A 85 11.03 -0.34 4.50
CA PHE A 85 10.99 -1.28 3.37
C PHE A 85 9.58 -1.82 3.11
N THR A 86 8.76 -2.00 4.16
CA THR A 86 7.37 -2.45 4.01
C THR A 86 6.53 -1.34 3.37
N VAL A 87 6.77 -0.08 3.78
CA VAL A 87 6.12 1.09 3.17
C VAL A 87 6.50 1.23 1.69
N ARG A 88 7.80 1.12 1.36
CA ARG A 88 8.28 1.06 -0.04
C ARG A 88 7.55 -0.02 -0.83
N ASN A 89 7.45 -1.24 -0.29
CA ASN A 89 6.84 -2.34 -1.03
C ASN A 89 5.37 -2.03 -1.37
N ARG A 90 4.61 -1.49 -0.41
CA ARG A 90 3.24 -1.06 -0.67
C ARG A 90 3.17 0.09 -1.67
N LEU A 91 4.11 1.03 -1.66
CA LEU A 91 4.20 2.11 -2.63
C LEU A 91 4.39 1.59 -4.07
N LEU A 92 5.24 0.56 -4.24
CA LEU A 92 5.43 -0.10 -5.53
C LEU A 92 4.20 -0.91 -5.95
N HIS A 93 3.48 -1.53 -5.01
CA HIS A 93 2.23 -2.23 -5.31
C HIS A 93 1.14 -1.26 -5.76
N ASP A 94 1.00 -0.11 -5.09
CA ASP A 94 0.05 0.94 -5.49
C ASP A 94 0.32 1.41 -6.92
N LEU A 95 1.58 1.65 -7.28
CA LEU A 95 1.97 2.00 -8.65
C LEU A 95 1.61 0.90 -9.66
N ALA A 96 1.87 -0.36 -9.34
CA ALA A 96 1.55 -1.49 -10.21
C ALA A 96 0.03 -1.66 -10.41
N LEU A 97 -0.76 -1.54 -9.33
CA LEU A 97 -2.22 -1.63 -9.35
C LEU A 97 -2.83 -0.51 -10.20
N LEU A 98 -2.34 0.72 -10.07
CA LEU A 98 -2.75 1.85 -10.91
C LEU A 98 -2.38 1.66 -12.40
N ASN A 99 -1.41 0.79 -12.68
CA ASN A 99 -1.03 0.37 -14.03
C ASN A 99 -1.67 -0.97 -14.46
N LYS A 100 -2.75 -1.39 -13.78
CA LYS A 100 -3.56 -2.58 -14.09
C LYS A 100 -2.83 -3.91 -13.92
N HIS A 101 -1.82 -3.96 -13.06
CA HIS A 101 -1.21 -5.22 -12.64
C HIS A 101 -1.89 -5.74 -11.37
N GLU A 102 -2.59 -6.87 -11.47
CA GLU A 102 -3.24 -7.52 -10.33
C GLU A 102 -2.20 -8.31 -9.53
N THR A 103 -1.76 -7.75 -8.40
CA THR A 103 -0.73 -8.36 -7.55
C THR A 103 -1.32 -8.90 -6.26
N LEU A 104 -0.74 -10.00 -5.76
CA LEU A 104 -0.94 -10.43 -4.39
C LEU A 104 -0.12 -9.55 -3.44
N ILE A 105 -0.55 -9.53 -2.18
CA ILE A 105 0.09 -8.74 -1.12
C ILE A 105 1.54 -9.18 -0.81
N TRP A 106 1.95 -10.34 -1.33
CA TRP A 106 3.25 -10.98 -1.12
C TRP A 106 4.10 -11.05 -2.40
N ASP A 107 3.59 -10.54 -3.51
CA ASP A 107 4.32 -10.51 -4.77
C ASP A 107 5.42 -9.45 -4.68
N VAL A 108 6.68 -9.84 -4.88
CA VAL A 108 7.82 -8.93 -4.80
C VAL A 108 8.67 -9.00 -6.08
N TRP A 109 9.16 -7.85 -6.51
CA TRP A 109 9.99 -7.65 -7.69
C TRP A 109 10.89 -6.42 -7.51
N GLY A 110 11.89 -6.30 -8.39
CA GLY A 110 12.74 -5.10 -8.46
C GLY A 110 13.35 -4.72 -7.10
N PRO A 111 13.28 -3.43 -6.69
CA PRO A 111 13.79 -2.96 -5.40
C PRO A 111 13.23 -3.70 -4.18
N MET A 112 12.05 -4.32 -4.27
CA MET A 112 11.44 -5.04 -3.15
C MET A 112 12.22 -6.29 -2.72
N LEU A 113 13.04 -6.84 -3.62
CA LEU A 113 13.91 -7.98 -3.36
C LEU A 113 15.06 -7.65 -2.40
N SER A 114 15.31 -6.37 -2.14
CA SER A 114 16.31 -5.88 -1.19
C SER A 114 15.64 -5.36 0.07
N SER A 115 16.20 -5.68 1.24
CA SER A 115 15.81 -5.05 2.51
C SER A 115 16.32 -3.61 2.63
N SER A 116 17.38 -3.27 1.90
CA SER A 116 17.94 -1.93 1.85
C SER A 116 17.26 -1.10 0.77
N ILE A 117 17.07 0.18 1.08
CA ILE A 117 16.52 1.18 0.16
C ILE A 117 17.70 2.02 -0.32
N THR A 118 17.85 2.15 -1.63
CA THR A 118 18.97 2.88 -2.25
C THR A 118 18.50 4.02 -3.15
N ASP A 119 17.23 4.00 -3.51
CA ASP A 119 16.56 4.81 -4.53
C ASP A 119 15.59 5.82 -3.90
N PHE A 120 16.01 6.46 -2.80
CA PHE A 120 15.15 7.37 -2.03
C PHE A 120 14.56 8.50 -2.87
N ASP A 121 15.35 9.17 -3.70
CA ASP A 121 14.87 10.30 -4.51
C ASP A 121 13.77 9.87 -5.50
N LEU A 122 13.92 8.69 -6.10
CA LEU A 122 12.93 8.11 -7.01
C LEU A 122 11.63 7.73 -6.27
N LEU A 123 11.76 7.16 -5.07
CA LEU A 123 10.62 6.80 -4.23
C LEU A 123 9.92 8.03 -3.63
N ASP A 124 10.67 9.08 -3.32
CA ASP A 124 10.15 10.38 -2.92
C ASP A 124 9.35 11.02 -4.08
N GLU A 125 9.86 10.97 -5.32
CA GLU A 125 9.14 11.41 -6.52
C GLU A 125 7.85 10.61 -6.77
N LEU A 126 7.92 9.27 -6.66
CA LEU A 126 6.74 8.42 -6.79
C LEU A 126 5.70 8.73 -5.70
N SER A 127 6.14 8.93 -4.47
CA SER A 127 5.26 9.31 -3.37
C SER A 127 4.57 10.64 -3.65
N ASP A 128 5.28 11.64 -4.15
CA ASP A 128 4.71 12.95 -4.46
C ASP A 128 3.70 12.84 -5.62
N LEU A 129 4.01 12.07 -6.66
CA LEU A 129 3.11 11.78 -7.77
C LEU A 129 1.78 11.18 -7.27
N LEU A 130 1.84 10.14 -6.44
CA LEU A 130 0.66 9.45 -5.94
C LEU A 130 -0.12 10.25 -4.87
N LEU A 131 0.46 11.29 -4.29
CA LEU A 131 -0.23 12.18 -3.35
C LEU A 131 -0.92 13.35 -4.02
N HIS A 132 -0.33 13.88 -5.09
CA HIS A 132 -0.73 15.16 -5.66
C HIS A 132 -1.36 15.05 -7.05
N ASP A 133 -1.07 13.98 -7.79
CA ASP A 133 -1.51 13.79 -9.17
C ASP A 133 -2.14 12.40 -9.38
N VAL A 134 -2.78 11.83 -8.35
CA VAL A 134 -3.37 10.47 -8.42
C VAL A 134 -4.47 10.36 -9.48
N ASP A 135 -5.16 11.47 -9.79
CA ASP A 135 -6.19 11.54 -10.83
C ASP A 135 -5.59 11.73 -12.25
N ASP A 136 -4.28 12.04 -12.37
CA ASP A 136 -3.58 12.15 -13.65
C ASP A 136 -3.04 10.77 -14.09
N ILE A 137 -3.97 9.98 -14.61
CA ILE A 137 -3.70 8.61 -15.07
C ILE A 137 -2.59 8.59 -16.14
N GLU A 138 -2.52 9.59 -17.02
CA GLU A 138 -1.50 9.65 -18.07
C GLU A 138 -0.11 9.83 -17.49
N LYS A 139 0.03 10.71 -16.49
CA LYS A 139 1.30 10.94 -15.78
C LYS A 139 1.74 9.70 -15.01
N ILE A 140 0.82 8.98 -14.35
CA ILE A 140 1.12 7.73 -13.64
C ILE A 140 1.57 6.62 -14.60
N ILE A 141 0.88 6.46 -15.72
CA ILE A 141 1.26 5.49 -16.75
C ILE A 141 2.62 5.84 -17.36
N HIS A 142 2.86 7.13 -17.61
CA HIS A 142 4.14 7.59 -18.12
C HIS A 142 5.26 7.28 -17.13
N PHE A 143 5.09 7.66 -15.86
CA PHE A 143 6.06 7.41 -14.80
C PHE A 143 6.40 5.93 -14.68
N TYR A 144 5.40 5.04 -14.69
CA TYR A 144 5.63 3.61 -14.65
C TYR A 144 6.46 3.13 -15.85
N LYS A 145 6.13 3.57 -17.06
CA LYS A 145 6.83 3.18 -18.30
C LYS A 145 8.26 3.70 -18.38
N THR A 146 8.55 4.88 -17.84
CA THR A 146 9.88 5.48 -17.88
C THR A 146 10.81 5.03 -16.75
N HIS A 147 10.30 4.27 -15.77
CA HIS A 147 11.08 3.73 -14.66
C HIS A 147 11.09 2.19 -14.65
N PRO A 148 11.79 1.52 -15.59
CA PRO A 148 11.87 0.06 -15.67
C PRO A 148 12.20 -0.68 -14.36
N PRO A 149 13.06 -0.16 -13.46
CA PRO A 149 13.32 -0.83 -12.18
C PRO A 149 12.08 -1.00 -11.29
N LEU A 150 11.07 -0.14 -11.43
CA LEU A 150 9.83 -0.19 -10.64
C LEU A 150 8.76 -1.09 -11.28
N GLN A 151 8.94 -1.45 -12.56
CA GLN A 151 7.96 -2.22 -13.30
C GLN A 151 7.90 -3.67 -12.80
N MET A 152 6.67 -4.19 -12.74
CA MET A 152 6.44 -5.61 -12.47
C MET A 152 7.04 -6.43 -13.60
N SER A 153 7.90 -7.37 -13.22
CA SER A 153 8.49 -8.36 -14.13
C SER A 153 7.49 -9.48 -14.42
N ASN A 154 7.62 -10.15 -15.57
CA ASN A 154 6.88 -11.38 -15.88
C ASN A 154 7.25 -12.53 -14.94
N THR A 155 8.33 -12.39 -14.16
CA THR A 155 8.73 -13.34 -13.13
C THR A 155 8.93 -12.58 -11.82
N ILE A 156 8.16 -12.97 -10.81
CA ILE A 156 8.12 -12.36 -9.48
C ILE A 156 8.42 -13.41 -8.41
N LEU A 157 8.82 -12.97 -7.23
CA LEU A 157 8.92 -13.83 -6.05
C LEU A 157 7.65 -13.69 -5.23
N VAL A 158 7.00 -14.79 -4.88
CA VAL A 158 5.88 -14.81 -3.95
C VAL A 158 6.46 -15.07 -2.55
N ASP A 159 6.62 -14.04 -1.75
CA ASP A 159 7.22 -14.11 -0.40
C ASP A 159 6.13 -14.15 0.69
N ASN A 160 5.28 -15.18 0.64
CA ASN A 160 4.21 -15.36 1.60
C ASN A 160 4.78 -15.92 2.91
N PRO A 161 4.60 -15.26 4.07
CA PRO A 161 5.18 -15.69 5.34
C PRO A 161 4.63 -16.99 5.91
N LEU A 162 3.59 -17.56 5.30
CA LEU A 162 3.02 -18.86 5.66
C LEU A 162 3.49 -19.99 4.74
N LEU A 163 4.22 -19.67 3.66
CA LEU A 163 4.67 -20.61 2.64
C LEU A 163 6.18 -20.44 2.41
N THR A 164 6.79 -21.37 1.66
CA THR A 164 8.15 -21.18 1.17
C THR A 164 8.12 -20.18 0.02
N ALA A 165 9.03 -19.20 0.03
CA ALA A 165 9.12 -18.23 -1.05
C ALA A 165 9.45 -18.93 -2.39
N GLU A 166 8.70 -18.60 -3.44
CA GLU A 166 8.83 -19.24 -4.75
C GLU A 166 8.78 -18.22 -5.89
N TRP A 167 9.55 -18.47 -6.95
CA TRP A 167 9.49 -17.66 -8.16
C TRP A 167 8.36 -18.15 -9.07
N VAL A 168 7.49 -17.23 -9.49
CA VAL A 168 6.32 -17.51 -10.32
C VAL A 168 6.37 -16.66 -11.57
N THR A 169 6.00 -17.26 -12.71
CA THR A 169 5.77 -16.52 -13.95
C THR A 169 4.32 -16.08 -14.01
N VAL A 170 4.10 -14.78 -14.15
CA VAL A 170 2.80 -14.12 -14.27
C VAL A 170 2.50 -13.92 -15.76
N CYS A 171 1.31 -14.32 -16.17
CA CYS A 171 0.84 -14.36 -17.55
C CYS A 171 0.29 -13.02 -18.02
#